data_AF-A0A963S087-F1
#
_entry.id   AF-A0A963S087-F1
#
_cell.length_a   1.000
_cell.length_b   1.000
_cell.length_c   1.000
_cell.angle_alpha   90.00
_cell.angle_beta   90.00
_cell.angle_gamma   90.00
#
_symmetry.space_group_name_H-M   'P 1'
#
loop_
_entity.id
_entity.type
_entity.pdbx_description
1 polymer ?
#
loop_
_entity_poly.entity_id
_entity_poly.type
_entity_poly.pdbx_seq_one_letter_code
_entity_poly.pdbx_strand_id
1 'polypeptide(L)'
;MPRTIPVTLGPLGGDKLEVRRSGFRWLIRDGQACRPGDVLGFCNISFFGDIPDLPGHIYFDQEQSAVQLAVISRVSGRLYHAPNSSKGGWLDRIRLYIRWHGDQVVANLEIGDDVDAELAQAPVTVRCIAGSRVSDLAEDNGRLLGGWRDRSRVWDVSDGEPTGSVVGLGICELAPVLQGDDGIFGTLLDRVAGPAHVVNVWDAPLVHSARVIIEQINRTPEEAAALAEDFLGVIRDDPGACEAADWIFAAASVHALRRSPASDRFDMLTRTGIEAARPADAVILSVNAEPAVRLRHRRLGYVFGCHEYRIRRLGHSAMEWLKRNFEREPNPVDQTRKDYLELAAILRKSNPNVQILVLNAMSTLGREDILSYDVFDPPIGQSLRSVCTQEANAILHDLAREADFAIVDADAIGAELGGMHAIPDAVHQNGEMQEELRKEILAILDARKVPGFSLRK
;
A
#
# COMPACT_ATOMS: atom_id res chain seq x y z
N MET A 1 -43.23 -5.07 8.71
CA MET A 1 -42.95 -6.28 7.90
C MET A 1 -41.67 -5.98 7.16
N PRO A 2 -40.73 -6.92 7.03
CA PRO A 2 -39.47 -6.63 6.34
C PRO A 2 -39.72 -6.02 4.96
N ARG A 3 -39.05 -4.89 4.69
CA ARG A 3 -39.15 -4.15 3.43
C ARG A 3 -38.01 -4.59 2.53
N THR A 4 -38.28 -4.78 1.24
CA THR A 4 -37.23 -5.02 0.24
C THR A 4 -36.87 -3.72 -0.47
N ILE A 5 -35.57 -3.43 -0.56
CA ILE A 5 -35.04 -2.27 -1.29
C ILE A 5 -34.09 -2.72 -2.41
N PRO A 6 -34.08 -2.03 -3.57
CA PRO A 6 -33.15 -2.34 -4.65
C PRO A 6 -31.75 -1.81 -4.33
N VAL A 7 -30.74 -2.62 -4.65
CA VAL A 7 -29.31 -2.26 -4.57
C VAL A 7 -28.89 -1.74 -5.94
N THR A 8 -28.83 -0.42 -6.10
CA THR A 8 -28.41 0.25 -7.34
C THR A 8 -26.97 0.74 -7.24
N LEU A 9 -26.28 0.74 -8.37
CA LEU A 9 -24.84 1.03 -8.45
C LEU A 9 -24.51 2.53 -8.42
N GLY A 10 -25.44 3.37 -8.87
CA GLY A 10 -25.21 4.80 -9.09
C GLY A 10 -24.34 5.08 -10.33
N PRO A 11 -24.31 6.34 -10.80
CA PRO A 11 -23.50 6.74 -11.95
C PRO A 11 -22.00 6.55 -11.69
N LEU A 12 -21.23 6.37 -12.76
CA LEU A 12 -19.76 6.35 -12.78
C LEU A 12 -19.25 6.95 -14.09
N GLY A 13 -18.15 7.71 -14.01
CA GLY A 13 -17.36 8.16 -15.17
C GLY A 13 -17.86 9.43 -15.88
N GLY A 14 -19.04 9.94 -15.56
CA GLY A 14 -19.62 11.11 -16.26
C GLY A 14 -19.87 10.87 -17.76
N ASP A 15 -20.14 11.96 -18.50
CA ASP A 15 -20.65 11.85 -19.89
C ASP A 15 -19.59 11.44 -20.93
N LYS A 16 -18.31 11.60 -20.62
CA LYS A 16 -17.19 11.40 -21.57
C LYS A 16 -16.42 10.09 -21.36
N LEU A 17 -16.72 9.34 -20.29
CA LEU A 17 -16.04 8.09 -19.97
C LEU A 17 -17.04 6.95 -19.97
N GLU A 18 -16.88 6.01 -20.91
CA GLU A 18 -17.62 4.76 -20.86
C GLU A 18 -16.91 3.78 -19.93
N VAL A 19 -17.57 3.44 -18.82
CA VAL A 19 -17.13 2.38 -17.91
C VAL A 19 -17.76 1.06 -18.34
N ARG A 20 -16.94 0.02 -18.48
CA ARG A 20 -17.38 -1.38 -18.65
C ARG A 20 -16.94 -2.21 -17.47
N ARG A 21 -17.67 -3.29 -17.23
CA ARG A 21 -17.43 -4.23 -16.14
C ARG A 21 -17.61 -5.69 -16.54
N SER A 22 -17.09 -6.58 -15.71
CA SER A 22 -17.48 -7.99 -15.68
C SER A 22 -18.85 -8.19 -15.04
N GLY A 23 -19.35 -9.42 -15.06
CA GLY A 23 -20.40 -9.83 -14.10
C GLY A 23 -19.91 -9.71 -12.65
N PHE A 24 -20.85 -9.62 -11.71
CA PHE A 24 -20.55 -9.53 -10.28
C PHE A 24 -20.15 -10.88 -9.71
N ARG A 25 -19.17 -10.86 -8.80
CA ARG A 25 -18.85 -11.98 -7.92
C ARG A 25 -19.25 -11.61 -6.51
N TRP A 26 -20.21 -12.36 -6.00
CA TRP A 26 -20.78 -12.12 -4.69
C TRP A 26 -19.92 -12.80 -3.62
N LEU A 27 -19.53 -12.02 -2.61
CA LEU A 27 -18.84 -12.51 -1.41
C LEU A 27 -19.85 -12.93 -0.34
N ILE A 28 -21.03 -12.31 -0.34
CA ILE A 28 -22.18 -12.67 0.48
C ILE A 28 -23.12 -13.58 -0.32
N ARG A 29 -23.47 -14.75 0.24
CA ARG A 29 -24.36 -15.71 -0.42
C ARG A 29 -25.77 -15.15 -0.56
N ASP A 30 -26.51 -15.68 -1.53
CA ASP A 30 -27.94 -15.35 -1.70
C ASP A 30 -28.73 -15.74 -0.43
N GLY A 31 -29.54 -14.81 0.07
CA GLY A 31 -30.27 -14.89 1.33
C GLY A 31 -29.43 -14.69 2.60
N GLN A 32 -28.11 -14.49 2.51
CA GLN A 32 -27.25 -14.29 3.68
C GLN A 32 -27.40 -12.88 4.26
N ALA A 33 -27.28 -12.77 5.59
CA ALA A 33 -27.27 -11.48 6.27
C ALA A 33 -25.95 -10.72 6.06
N CYS A 34 -26.04 -9.40 5.94
CA CYS A 34 -24.91 -8.47 5.90
C CYS A 34 -25.15 -7.29 6.86
N ARG A 35 -24.08 -6.60 7.21
CA ARG A 35 -24.02 -5.42 8.07
C ARG A 35 -23.55 -4.20 7.27
N PRO A 36 -23.77 -2.97 7.76
CA PRO A 36 -23.12 -1.78 7.21
C PRO A 36 -21.60 -1.98 7.15
N GLY A 37 -20.99 -1.59 6.04
CA GLY A 37 -19.55 -1.78 5.78
C GLY A 37 -19.19 -3.10 5.12
N ASP A 38 -20.06 -4.12 5.16
CA ASP A 38 -19.75 -5.41 4.52
C ASP A 38 -19.59 -5.25 3.00
N VAL A 39 -18.53 -5.84 2.46
CA VAL A 39 -18.35 -5.99 1.02
C VAL A 39 -19.29 -7.08 0.50
N LEU A 40 -20.32 -6.67 -0.23
CA LEU A 40 -21.33 -7.58 -0.76
C LEU A 40 -20.77 -8.43 -1.90
N GLY A 41 -20.05 -7.79 -2.81
CA GLY A 41 -19.50 -8.39 -4.02
C GLY A 41 -18.67 -7.40 -4.81
N PHE A 42 -18.06 -7.87 -5.90
CA PHE A 42 -17.15 -7.06 -6.69
C PHE A 42 -17.14 -7.44 -8.18
N CYS A 43 -16.69 -6.52 -9.03
CA CYS A 43 -16.49 -6.73 -10.45
C CYS A 43 -15.18 -6.09 -10.93
N ASN A 44 -14.59 -6.62 -12.00
CA ASN A 44 -13.45 -5.99 -12.65
C ASN A 44 -13.96 -4.93 -13.64
N ILE A 45 -13.26 -3.80 -13.78
CA ILE A 45 -13.68 -2.71 -14.66
C ILE A 45 -12.63 -2.31 -15.68
N SER A 46 -13.07 -1.59 -16.71
CA SER A 46 -12.22 -0.89 -17.67
C SER A 46 -12.92 0.34 -18.21
N PHE A 47 -12.13 1.17 -18.87
CA PHE A 47 -12.51 2.49 -19.30
C PHE A 47 -12.33 2.62 -20.80
N PHE A 48 -13.28 3.29 -21.46
CA PHE A 48 -13.25 3.64 -22.88
C PHE A 48 -13.69 5.08 -23.06
N GLY A 49 -13.17 5.74 -24.09
CA GLY A 49 -13.56 7.11 -24.45
C GLY A 49 -12.34 7.93 -24.86
N ASP A 50 -12.57 8.88 -25.78
CA ASP A 50 -11.60 9.92 -26.13
C ASP A 50 -11.77 11.08 -25.14
N ILE A 51 -10.75 11.34 -24.32
CA ILE A 51 -10.72 12.54 -23.48
C ILE A 51 -9.85 13.58 -24.20
N PRO A 52 -10.44 14.71 -24.70
CA PRO A 52 -9.78 15.63 -25.61
C PRO A 52 -8.50 16.29 -25.08
N ASP A 53 -8.34 16.36 -23.76
CA ASP A 53 -7.36 17.26 -23.13
C ASP A 53 -5.97 16.62 -22.92
N LEU A 54 -5.79 15.32 -23.20
CA LEU A 54 -4.49 14.63 -23.10
C LEU A 54 -4.34 13.53 -24.17
N PRO A 55 -3.89 13.86 -25.40
CA PRO A 55 -3.53 12.85 -26.40
C PRO A 55 -2.44 11.92 -25.84
N GLY A 56 -2.76 10.63 -25.70
CA GLY A 56 -1.80 9.59 -25.28
C GLY A 56 -1.78 9.26 -23.78
N HIS A 57 -2.61 9.87 -22.93
CA HIS A 57 -2.72 9.45 -21.52
C HIS A 57 -3.54 8.17 -21.40
N ILE A 58 -2.91 7.11 -20.91
CA ILE A 58 -3.56 5.83 -20.61
C ILE A 58 -3.97 5.85 -19.15
N TYR A 59 -5.27 5.99 -18.86
CA TYR A 59 -5.76 5.93 -17.48
C TYR A 59 -5.43 4.59 -16.82
N PHE A 60 -4.98 4.64 -15.58
CA PHE A 60 -4.56 3.48 -14.80
C PHE A 60 -3.48 2.67 -15.53
N ASP A 61 -2.56 3.29 -16.28
CA ASP A 61 -1.55 2.64 -17.12
C ASP A 61 -0.89 1.40 -16.49
N GLN A 62 -0.53 1.47 -15.22
CA GLN A 62 0.14 0.41 -14.46
C GLN A 62 -0.82 -0.57 -13.77
N GLU A 63 -2.14 -0.31 -13.81
CA GLU A 63 -3.17 -0.98 -12.99
C GLU A 63 -4.38 -1.44 -13.82
N GLN A 64 -4.44 -1.14 -15.12
CA GLN A 64 -5.60 -1.42 -15.99
C GLN A 64 -6.08 -2.87 -15.92
N SER A 65 -5.15 -3.80 -15.75
CA SER A 65 -5.45 -5.23 -15.68
C SER A 65 -6.12 -5.66 -14.37
N ALA A 66 -6.24 -4.75 -13.41
CA ALA A 66 -6.57 -5.01 -12.03
C ALA A 66 -7.30 -3.87 -11.29
N VAL A 67 -8.07 -3.07 -12.02
CA VAL A 67 -9.02 -2.15 -11.40
C VAL A 67 -10.33 -2.89 -11.13
N GLN A 68 -10.79 -2.83 -9.87
CA GLN A 68 -11.97 -3.52 -9.38
C GLN A 68 -12.89 -2.56 -8.62
N LEU A 69 -14.18 -2.82 -8.68
CA LEU A 69 -15.17 -2.14 -7.85
C LEU A 69 -15.81 -3.12 -6.89
N ALA A 70 -15.77 -2.79 -5.62
CA ALA A 70 -16.45 -3.47 -4.54
C ALA A 70 -17.73 -2.70 -4.18
N VAL A 71 -18.82 -3.43 -4.01
CA VAL A 71 -20.11 -2.90 -3.56
C VAL A 71 -20.21 -3.09 -2.06
N ILE A 72 -20.39 -1.99 -1.33
CA ILE A 72 -20.39 -1.96 0.12
C ILE A 72 -21.81 -1.70 0.63
N SER A 73 -22.27 -2.51 1.60
CA SER A 73 -23.57 -2.29 2.21
C SER A 73 -23.58 -1.05 3.09
N ARG A 74 -24.64 -0.25 3.01
CA ARG A 74 -24.85 0.91 3.90
C ARG A 74 -25.70 0.56 5.12
N VAL A 75 -26.44 -0.54 5.06
CA VAL A 75 -27.45 -0.94 6.05
C VAL A 75 -27.34 -2.44 6.35
N SER A 76 -27.87 -2.84 7.50
CA SER A 76 -28.04 -4.27 7.83
C SER A 76 -29.23 -4.84 7.05
N GLY A 77 -29.12 -6.09 6.59
CA GLY A 77 -30.23 -6.77 5.92
C GLY A 77 -29.86 -8.16 5.41
N ARG A 78 -30.78 -8.82 4.71
CA ARG A 78 -30.51 -10.04 3.95
C ARG A 78 -30.39 -9.71 2.47
N LEU A 79 -29.29 -10.15 1.85
CA LEU A 79 -28.98 -9.87 0.46
C LEU A 79 -29.61 -10.92 -0.46
N TYR A 80 -30.33 -10.49 -1.49
CA TYR A 80 -30.86 -11.33 -2.56
C TYR A 80 -30.30 -10.88 -3.91
N HIS A 81 -29.62 -11.77 -4.62
CA HIS A 81 -28.93 -11.41 -5.87
C HIS A 81 -29.93 -11.14 -6.98
N ALA A 82 -29.76 -10.05 -7.73
CA ALA A 82 -30.62 -9.81 -8.89
C ALA A 82 -30.32 -10.86 -9.98
N PRO A 83 -31.33 -11.33 -10.73
CA PRO A 83 -31.11 -12.18 -11.88
C PRO A 83 -30.10 -11.52 -12.82
N ASN A 84 -29.16 -12.31 -13.38
CA ASN A 84 -28.15 -11.83 -14.32
C ASN A 84 -27.11 -10.83 -13.78
N SER A 85 -27.08 -10.57 -12.47
CA SER A 85 -26.03 -9.73 -11.84
C SER A 85 -24.65 -10.39 -11.95
N SER A 86 -24.58 -11.68 -11.62
CA SER A 86 -23.51 -12.61 -12.00
C SER A 86 -23.82 -13.26 -13.35
N LYS A 87 -22.77 -13.53 -14.12
CA LYS A 87 -22.77 -14.27 -15.38
C LYS A 87 -22.10 -15.64 -15.25
N GLY A 88 -21.46 -15.90 -14.11
CA GLY A 88 -20.75 -17.12 -13.82
C GLY A 88 -19.44 -17.28 -14.60
N GLY A 89 -18.60 -18.19 -14.10
CA GLY A 89 -17.38 -18.63 -14.76
C GLY A 89 -16.46 -17.48 -15.18
N TRP A 90 -16.07 -17.49 -16.46
CA TRP A 90 -15.13 -16.51 -17.01
C TRP A 90 -15.75 -15.14 -17.27
N LEU A 91 -17.07 -15.05 -17.49
CA LEU A 91 -17.76 -13.78 -17.76
C LEU A 91 -17.78 -12.86 -16.53
N ASP A 92 -17.69 -13.44 -15.32
CA ASP A 92 -17.50 -12.70 -14.07
C ASP A 92 -16.07 -12.18 -13.89
N ARG A 93 -15.16 -12.50 -14.81
CA ARG A 93 -13.76 -12.06 -14.79
C ARG A 93 -13.44 -11.08 -15.93
N ILE A 94 -14.19 -11.12 -17.03
CA ILE A 94 -13.95 -10.26 -18.20
C ILE A 94 -14.46 -8.84 -17.95
N ARG A 95 -13.52 -7.91 -17.70
CA ARG A 95 -13.78 -6.49 -17.41
C ARG A 95 -14.46 -5.66 -18.51
N LEU A 96 -14.63 -6.22 -19.72
CA LEU A 96 -15.12 -5.51 -20.91
C LEU A 96 -16.53 -5.92 -21.36
N TYR A 97 -17.23 -6.72 -20.56
CA TYR A 97 -18.40 -7.47 -21.03
C TYR A 97 -19.71 -6.67 -20.96
N ILE A 98 -19.98 -5.99 -19.84
CA ILE A 98 -21.24 -5.29 -19.57
C ILE A 98 -20.95 -3.79 -19.45
N ARG A 99 -21.73 -2.96 -20.15
CA ARG A 99 -21.68 -1.50 -19.96
C ARG A 99 -22.19 -1.14 -18.57
N TRP A 100 -21.54 -0.18 -17.91
CA TRP A 100 -22.01 0.32 -16.62
C TRP A 100 -23.30 1.11 -16.80
N HIS A 101 -24.30 0.77 -15.99
CA HIS A 101 -25.59 1.45 -15.92
C HIS A 101 -25.88 1.75 -14.45
N GLY A 102 -25.98 3.03 -14.08
CA GLY A 102 -26.09 3.42 -12.67
C GLY A 102 -27.43 3.07 -12.03
N ASP A 103 -28.48 2.99 -12.83
CA ASP A 103 -29.84 2.58 -12.46
C ASP A 103 -30.00 1.06 -12.40
N GLN A 104 -28.99 0.29 -12.80
CA GLN A 104 -29.04 -1.16 -12.76
C GLN A 104 -29.14 -1.67 -11.32
N VAL A 105 -30.22 -2.41 -11.04
CA VAL A 105 -30.37 -3.18 -9.81
C VAL A 105 -29.50 -4.44 -9.89
N VAL A 106 -28.53 -4.57 -8.99
CA VAL A 106 -27.61 -5.71 -8.94
C VAL A 106 -27.97 -6.72 -7.84
N ALA A 107 -28.68 -6.27 -6.82
CA ALA A 107 -29.21 -7.10 -5.75
C ALA A 107 -30.43 -6.41 -5.12
N ASN A 108 -31.06 -7.07 -4.16
CA ASN A 108 -32.08 -6.51 -3.30
C ASN A 108 -31.67 -6.77 -1.84
N LEU A 109 -31.98 -5.84 -0.94
CA LEU A 109 -31.79 -6.02 0.50
C LEU A 109 -33.16 -6.08 1.17
N GLU A 110 -33.40 -7.15 1.92
CA GLU A 110 -34.51 -7.23 2.87
C GLU A 110 -34.04 -6.63 4.20
N ILE A 111 -34.67 -5.52 4.60
CA ILE A 111 -34.29 -4.70 5.75
C ILE A 111 -35.42 -4.62 6.77
N GLY A 112 -35.07 -4.29 8.02
CA GLY A 112 -36.03 -4.00 9.09
C GLY A 112 -36.78 -2.67 8.87
N ASP A 113 -37.91 -2.50 9.55
CA ASP A 113 -38.73 -1.28 9.50
C ASP A 113 -38.06 -0.08 10.20
N ASP A 114 -37.02 -0.32 10.98
CA ASP A 114 -36.25 0.65 11.77
C ASP A 114 -35.14 1.35 10.98
N VAL A 115 -34.89 0.92 9.74
CA VAL A 115 -33.87 1.53 8.86
C VAL A 115 -34.40 2.81 8.23
N ASP A 116 -33.59 3.87 8.29
CA ASP A 116 -33.90 5.16 7.67
C ASP A 116 -34.22 5.03 6.18
N ALA A 117 -35.34 5.63 5.77
CA ALA A 117 -35.88 5.48 4.42
C ALA A 117 -35.05 6.18 3.33
N GLU A 118 -34.30 7.23 3.69
CA GLU A 118 -33.38 7.95 2.80
C GLU A 118 -32.10 7.13 2.61
N LEU A 119 -31.53 6.62 3.71
CA LEU A 119 -30.37 5.74 3.66
C LEU A 119 -30.65 4.45 2.87
N ALA A 120 -31.87 3.93 2.97
CA ALA A 120 -32.36 2.75 2.26
C ALA A 120 -32.59 2.97 0.75
N GLN A 121 -32.69 4.22 0.28
CA GLN A 121 -32.93 4.56 -1.12
C GLN A 121 -31.69 5.12 -1.83
N ALA A 122 -30.67 5.53 -1.06
CA ALA A 122 -29.40 5.98 -1.61
C ALA A 122 -28.68 4.84 -2.38
N PRO A 123 -27.96 5.16 -3.49
CA PRO A 123 -27.09 4.19 -4.14
C PRO A 123 -26.06 3.61 -3.17
N VAL A 124 -25.63 2.38 -3.45
CA VAL A 124 -24.57 1.76 -2.65
C VAL A 124 -23.29 2.56 -2.67
N THR A 125 -22.55 2.44 -1.58
CA THR A 125 -21.15 2.86 -1.56
C THR A 125 -20.37 1.93 -2.49
N VAL A 126 -19.62 2.53 -3.40
CA VAL A 126 -18.74 1.81 -4.30
C VAL A 126 -17.32 2.16 -3.90
N ARG A 127 -16.52 1.12 -3.64
CA ARG A 127 -15.11 1.24 -3.30
C ARG A 127 -14.30 0.75 -4.48
N CYS A 128 -13.41 1.59 -4.99
CA CYS A 128 -12.49 1.20 -6.04
C CYS A 128 -11.21 0.67 -5.42
N ILE A 129 -10.72 -0.43 -5.98
CA ILE A 129 -9.51 -1.10 -5.56
C ILE A 129 -8.66 -1.32 -6.80
N ALA A 130 -7.39 -0.94 -6.71
CA ALA A 130 -6.45 -1.08 -7.81
C ALA A 130 -5.10 -1.59 -7.28
N GLY A 131 -4.30 -2.16 -8.16
CA GLY A 131 -2.94 -2.49 -7.82
C GLY A 131 -2.08 -2.68 -9.06
N SER A 132 -0.83 -2.27 -8.96
CA SER A 132 0.16 -2.57 -10.00
C SER A 132 0.67 -3.99 -9.78
N ARG A 133 0.74 -4.76 -10.87
CA ARG A 133 1.18 -6.16 -10.81
C ARG A 133 2.68 -6.23 -10.98
N VAL A 134 3.29 -7.13 -10.24
CA VAL A 134 4.66 -7.56 -10.54
C VAL A 134 4.70 -8.34 -11.86
N SER A 135 3.66 -9.14 -12.14
CA SER A 135 3.50 -9.88 -13.39
C SER A 135 2.03 -10.09 -13.75
N ASP A 136 1.69 -9.91 -15.03
CA ASP A 136 0.36 -10.25 -15.56
C ASP A 136 0.18 -11.76 -15.82
N LEU A 137 1.26 -12.56 -15.85
CA LEU A 137 1.21 -13.96 -16.26
C LEU A 137 0.72 -14.92 -15.17
N ALA A 138 0.80 -14.51 -13.91
CA ALA A 138 0.53 -15.37 -12.76
C ALA A 138 -0.89 -15.23 -12.18
N GLU A 139 -1.78 -14.43 -12.79
CA GLU A 139 -3.05 -14.04 -12.17
C GLU A 139 -4.29 -14.20 -13.05
N ASP A 140 -5.38 -14.68 -12.45
CA ASP A 140 -6.63 -15.02 -13.15
C ASP A 140 -7.78 -14.03 -12.89
N ASN A 141 -7.49 -12.91 -12.23
CA ASN A 141 -8.46 -11.91 -11.79
C ASN A 141 -9.60 -12.50 -10.93
N GLY A 142 -9.41 -13.69 -10.34
CA GLY A 142 -10.40 -14.54 -9.69
C GLY A 142 -10.80 -14.14 -8.27
N ARG A 143 -10.07 -13.23 -7.63
CA ARG A 143 -10.33 -12.73 -6.27
C ARG A 143 -10.27 -11.20 -6.20
N LEU A 144 -10.83 -10.65 -5.12
CA LEU A 144 -10.71 -9.22 -4.80
C LEU A 144 -9.26 -8.93 -4.43
N LEU A 145 -8.67 -7.97 -5.14
CA LEU A 145 -7.24 -7.65 -5.14
C LEU A 145 -6.31 -8.87 -5.23
N GLY A 146 -6.75 -9.90 -5.96
CA GLY A 146 -5.97 -11.12 -6.11
C GLY A 146 -4.59 -10.85 -6.72
N GLY A 147 -3.61 -11.56 -6.19
CA GLY A 147 -2.31 -11.75 -6.81
C GLY A 147 -1.14 -10.97 -6.24
N TRP A 148 0.01 -11.13 -6.89
CA TRP A 148 1.22 -10.44 -6.46
C TRP A 148 1.31 -9.00 -7.00
N ARG A 149 1.31 -8.05 -6.07
CA ARG A 149 1.35 -6.60 -6.31
C ARG A 149 2.62 -5.99 -5.74
N ASP A 150 3.20 -5.03 -6.45
CA ASP A 150 4.20 -4.11 -5.91
C ASP A 150 3.53 -2.90 -5.25
N ARG A 151 2.34 -2.52 -5.73
CA ARG A 151 1.50 -1.47 -5.16
C ARG A 151 0.04 -1.90 -5.13
N SER A 152 -0.62 -1.59 -4.03
CA SER A 152 -2.05 -1.79 -3.82
C SER A 152 -2.66 -0.51 -3.30
N ARG A 153 -3.87 -0.17 -3.75
CA ARG A 153 -4.57 1.01 -3.25
C ARG A 153 -6.08 0.88 -3.30
N VAL A 154 -6.73 1.69 -2.50
CA VAL A 154 -8.18 1.71 -2.33
C VAL A 154 -8.68 3.14 -2.15
N TRP A 155 -9.89 3.41 -2.62
CA TRP A 155 -10.62 4.63 -2.29
C TRP A 155 -12.13 4.44 -2.43
N ASP A 156 -12.89 5.20 -1.67
CA ASP A 156 -14.34 5.30 -1.88
C ASP A 156 -14.64 6.24 -3.04
N VAL A 157 -15.52 5.83 -3.95
CA VAL A 157 -15.90 6.63 -5.12
C VAL A 157 -16.77 7.80 -4.66
N SER A 158 -16.17 8.99 -4.57
CA SER A 158 -16.83 10.22 -4.13
C SER A 158 -17.59 10.94 -5.25
N ASP A 159 -18.52 11.82 -4.86
CA ASP A 159 -19.28 12.70 -5.74
C ASP A 159 -18.61 14.09 -5.86
N GLY A 160 -17.29 14.11 -6.04
CA GLY A 160 -16.50 15.34 -6.17
C GLY A 160 -16.04 15.95 -4.84
N GLU A 161 -16.30 15.28 -3.71
CA GLU A 161 -15.68 15.63 -2.43
C GLU A 161 -14.16 15.37 -2.48
N PRO A 162 -13.33 16.28 -1.94
CA PRO A 162 -11.88 16.08 -1.88
C PRO A 162 -11.54 14.79 -1.11
N THR A 163 -10.81 13.90 -1.78
CA THR A 163 -10.31 12.68 -1.15
C THR A 163 -8.92 12.92 -0.58
N GLY A 164 -8.73 12.66 0.71
CA GLY A 164 -7.39 12.70 1.28
C GLY A 164 -6.62 11.42 1.02
N SER A 165 -5.30 11.53 0.89
CA SER A 165 -4.44 10.46 0.42
C SER A 165 -3.34 10.11 1.42
N VAL A 166 -3.26 8.84 1.81
CA VAL A 166 -2.21 8.28 2.68
C VAL A 166 -1.39 7.26 1.89
N VAL A 167 -0.06 7.40 1.91
CA VAL A 167 0.86 6.47 1.25
C VAL A 167 1.74 5.77 2.30
N GLY A 168 1.64 4.45 2.38
CA GLY A 168 2.51 3.60 3.18
C GLY A 168 3.71 3.13 2.38
N LEU A 169 4.91 3.50 2.86
CA LEU A 169 6.22 3.11 2.33
C LEU A 169 7.01 2.39 3.43
N GLY A 170 6.41 1.34 3.98
CA GLY A 170 7.02 0.50 5.01
C GLY A 170 7.67 -0.75 4.44
N ILE A 171 8.03 -1.65 5.34
CA ILE A 171 8.39 -3.04 5.03
C ILE A 171 7.19 -3.96 5.29
N CYS A 172 7.42 -5.28 5.28
CA CYS A 172 6.39 -6.31 5.50
C CYS A 172 5.48 -6.10 6.73
N GLU A 173 5.93 -5.36 7.75
CA GLU A 173 5.16 -5.08 8.96
C GLU A 173 4.04 -4.04 8.75
N LEU A 174 4.18 -3.10 7.82
CA LEU A 174 3.19 -2.03 7.63
C LEU A 174 2.00 -2.49 6.78
N ALA A 175 2.26 -3.37 5.80
CA ALA A 175 1.26 -3.85 4.87
C ALA A 175 0.01 -4.42 5.56
N PRO A 176 0.10 -5.35 6.53
CA PRO A 176 -1.10 -5.89 7.19
C PRO A 176 -1.79 -4.89 8.12
N VAL A 177 -1.07 -3.89 8.65
CA VAL A 177 -1.67 -2.80 9.43
C VAL A 177 -2.62 -1.97 8.55
N LEU A 178 -2.17 -1.59 7.34
CA LEU A 178 -2.97 -0.78 6.41
C LEU A 178 -4.05 -1.59 5.68
N GLN A 179 -3.70 -2.79 5.22
CA GLN A 179 -4.59 -3.62 4.39
C GLN A 179 -5.59 -4.43 5.22
N GLY A 180 -5.27 -4.73 6.48
CA GLY A 180 -6.01 -5.71 7.27
C GLY A 180 -5.82 -7.15 6.77
N ASP A 181 -6.38 -8.09 7.52
CA ASP A 181 -6.24 -9.53 7.24
C ASP A 181 -6.88 -9.97 5.91
N ASP A 182 -7.89 -9.24 5.46
CA ASP A 182 -8.58 -9.49 4.19
C ASP A 182 -7.82 -8.96 2.97
N GLY A 183 -6.78 -8.16 3.19
CA GLY A 183 -5.92 -7.59 2.16
C GLY A 183 -6.57 -6.47 1.33
N ILE A 184 -7.75 -5.98 1.72
CA ILE A 184 -8.56 -5.05 0.91
C ILE A 184 -8.85 -3.71 1.62
N PHE A 185 -8.13 -3.43 2.71
CA PHE A 185 -8.16 -2.18 3.46
C PHE A 185 -9.51 -1.88 4.15
N GLY A 186 -10.42 -2.87 4.22
CA GLY A 186 -11.76 -2.69 4.80
C GLY A 186 -11.70 -2.24 6.25
N THR A 187 -10.89 -2.92 7.06
CA THR A 187 -10.71 -2.63 8.49
C THR A 187 -10.27 -1.19 8.79
N LEU A 188 -9.55 -0.54 7.87
CA LEU A 188 -9.12 0.84 8.00
C LEU A 188 -10.22 1.80 7.51
N LEU A 189 -10.71 1.62 6.28
CA LEU A 189 -11.65 2.55 5.66
C LEU A 189 -13.03 2.55 6.32
N ASP A 190 -13.42 1.47 6.98
CA ASP A 190 -14.71 1.40 7.65
C ASP A 190 -14.76 2.28 8.91
N ARG A 191 -13.60 2.77 9.38
CA ARG A 191 -13.44 3.65 10.54
C ARG A 191 -13.33 5.13 10.22
N VAL A 192 -13.15 5.49 8.95
CA VAL A 192 -12.97 6.89 8.54
C VAL A 192 -14.23 7.48 7.93
N ALA A 193 -14.53 8.72 8.29
CA ALA A 193 -15.79 9.38 7.97
C ALA A 193 -15.83 10.00 6.58
N GLY A 194 -14.68 10.41 6.05
CA GLY A 194 -14.60 11.10 4.76
C GLY A 194 -14.10 10.21 3.63
N PRO A 195 -14.12 10.72 2.39
CA PRO A 195 -13.47 10.07 1.26
C PRO A 195 -11.97 9.95 1.55
N ALA A 196 -11.49 8.72 1.62
CA ALA A 196 -10.10 8.41 1.89
C ALA A 196 -9.52 7.55 0.76
N HIS A 197 -8.27 7.83 0.42
CA HIS A 197 -7.45 7.07 -0.49
C HIS A 197 -6.23 6.55 0.27
N VAL A 198 -6.03 5.24 0.24
CA VAL A 198 -4.89 4.58 0.90
C VAL A 198 -4.11 3.80 -0.12
N VAL A 199 -2.80 4.03 -0.15
CA VAL A 199 -1.83 3.33 -0.99
C VAL A 199 -0.87 2.59 -0.08
N ASN A 200 -0.65 1.30 -0.35
CA ASN A 200 0.42 0.52 0.24
C ASN A 200 1.38 0.09 -0.86
N VAL A 201 2.67 0.39 -0.68
CA VAL A 201 3.73 0.01 -1.61
C VAL A 201 4.61 -1.03 -0.92
N TRP A 202 4.78 -2.17 -1.57
CA TRP A 202 5.61 -3.25 -1.08
C TRP A 202 7.08 -2.95 -1.34
N ASP A 203 7.92 -3.30 -0.37
CA ASP A 203 9.38 -3.11 -0.39
C ASP A 203 10.13 -4.09 -1.32
N ALA A 204 9.49 -4.56 -2.40
CA ALA A 204 9.93 -5.69 -3.20
C ALA A 204 10.47 -5.29 -4.60
N PRO A 205 11.77 -5.50 -4.90
CA PRO A 205 12.85 -6.02 -4.06
C PRO A 205 13.56 -4.94 -3.21
N LEU A 206 13.23 -3.67 -3.44
CA LEU A 206 13.93 -2.51 -2.89
C LEU A 206 13.26 -1.99 -1.61
N VAL A 207 14.04 -1.90 -0.53
CA VAL A 207 13.58 -1.41 0.78
C VAL A 207 13.43 0.11 0.78
N HIS A 208 12.28 0.59 1.28
CA HIS A 208 11.90 2.00 1.35
C HIS A 208 12.60 2.79 2.48
N SER A 209 13.93 2.73 2.56
CA SER A 209 14.68 3.64 3.43
C SER A 209 14.58 5.09 2.93
N ALA A 210 14.73 6.06 3.82
CA ALA A 210 14.65 7.49 3.51
C ALA A 210 15.61 7.86 2.38
N ARG A 211 16.86 7.37 2.42
CA ARG A 211 17.86 7.62 1.38
C ARG A 211 17.45 7.03 0.03
N VAL A 212 16.90 5.82 0.01
CA VAL A 212 16.40 5.20 -1.23
C VAL A 212 15.25 6.02 -1.83
N ILE A 213 14.30 6.47 -1.00
CA ILE A 213 13.17 7.29 -1.45
C ILE A 213 13.65 8.64 -2.00
N ILE A 214 14.59 9.31 -1.30
CA ILE A 214 15.21 10.56 -1.78
C ILE A 214 15.84 10.36 -3.16
N GLU A 215 16.64 9.32 -3.32
CA GLU A 215 17.31 9.03 -4.59
C GLU A 215 16.30 8.68 -5.69
N GLN A 216 15.19 7.99 -5.36
CA GLN A 216 14.10 7.73 -6.32
C GLN A 216 13.40 9.01 -6.78
N ILE A 217 13.09 9.94 -5.87
CA ILE A 217 12.42 11.21 -6.21
C ILE A 217 13.30 12.09 -7.09
N ASN A 218 14.61 12.15 -6.80
CA ASN A 218 15.54 13.02 -7.50
C ASN A 218 16.12 12.41 -8.79
N ARG A 219 15.83 11.13 -9.07
CA ARG A 219 16.40 10.38 -10.18
C ARG A 219 16.03 10.99 -11.53
N THR A 220 17.01 11.27 -12.36
CA THR A 220 16.77 11.72 -13.74
C THR A 220 16.46 10.53 -14.66
N PRO A 221 15.83 10.77 -15.84
CA PRO A 221 15.66 9.73 -16.86
C PRO A 221 16.98 9.08 -17.32
N GLU A 222 18.07 9.87 -17.42
CA GLU A 222 19.39 9.39 -17.81
C GLU A 222 19.99 8.47 -16.75
N GLU A 223 19.86 8.83 -15.47
CA GLU A 223 20.27 7.98 -14.35
C GLU A 223 19.45 6.69 -14.32
N ALA A 224 18.14 6.78 -14.51
CA ALA A 224 17.26 5.62 -14.59
C ALA A 224 17.65 4.66 -15.74
N ALA A 225 18.06 5.20 -16.89
CA ALA A 225 18.57 4.41 -18.01
C ALA A 225 19.93 3.76 -17.68
N ALA A 226 20.83 4.49 -17.02
CA ALA A 226 22.13 3.97 -16.59
C ALA A 226 21.99 2.82 -15.57
N LEU A 227 21.03 2.91 -14.65
CA LEU A 227 20.69 1.82 -13.72
C LEU A 227 20.16 0.60 -14.46
N ALA A 228 19.25 0.79 -15.42
CA ALA A 228 18.72 -0.31 -16.20
C ALA A 228 19.84 -1.05 -16.97
N GLU A 229 20.77 -0.32 -17.59
CA GLU A 229 21.92 -0.92 -18.28
C GLU A 229 22.86 -1.65 -17.31
N ASP A 230 23.08 -1.11 -16.11
CA ASP A 230 23.92 -1.72 -15.09
C ASP A 230 23.36 -3.07 -14.59
N PHE A 231 22.05 -3.16 -14.38
CA PHE A 231 21.37 -4.40 -14.03
C PHE A 231 21.29 -5.38 -15.20
N LEU A 232 21.23 -4.91 -16.45
CA LEU A 232 21.40 -5.79 -17.62
C LEU A 232 22.79 -6.46 -17.63
N GLY A 233 23.80 -5.83 -17.01
CA GLY A 233 25.11 -6.42 -16.77
C GLY A 233 25.08 -7.72 -15.97
N VAL A 234 24.14 -7.89 -15.03
CA VAL A 234 23.93 -9.15 -14.27
C VAL A 234 23.72 -10.32 -15.22
N ILE A 235 22.96 -10.09 -16.28
CA ILE A 235 22.57 -11.10 -17.25
C ILE A 235 23.64 -11.28 -18.34
N ARG A 236 24.19 -10.17 -18.84
CA ARG A 236 25.10 -10.16 -19.98
C ARG A 236 26.46 -10.78 -19.67
N ASP A 237 26.94 -10.62 -18.44
CA ASP A 237 28.29 -11.04 -18.05
C ASP A 237 28.42 -12.57 -17.94
N ASP A 238 27.33 -13.28 -17.64
CA ASP A 238 27.29 -14.75 -17.66
C ASP A 238 25.89 -15.29 -18.00
N PRO A 239 25.51 -15.29 -19.30
CA PRO A 239 24.18 -15.71 -19.73
C PRO A 239 23.91 -17.21 -19.47
N GLY A 240 24.96 -18.03 -19.37
CA GLY A 240 24.88 -19.47 -19.20
C GLY A 240 24.68 -19.91 -17.74
N ALA A 241 25.12 -19.09 -16.78
CA ALA A 241 24.98 -19.35 -15.35
C ALA A 241 23.81 -18.60 -14.68
N CYS A 242 23.17 -17.66 -15.39
CA CYS A 242 22.09 -16.85 -14.84
C CYS A 242 20.83 -17.70 -14.54
N GLU A 243 20.48 -17.80 -13.26
CA GLU A 243 19.33 -18.58 -12.81
C GLU A 243 18.03 -17.78 -12.92
N ALA A 244 16.87 -18.44 -12.88
CA ALA A 244 15.57 -17.76 -12.88
C ALA A 244 15.44 -16.72 -11.75
N ALA A 245 16.05 -16.98 -10.60
CA ALA A 245 16.10 -16.05 -9.48
C ALA A 245 16.86 -14.75 -9.82
N ASP A 246 17.96 -14.85 -10.57
CA ASP A 246 18.76 -13.69 -11.01
C ASP A 246 17.96 -12.81 -11.97
N TRP A 247 17.26 -13.42 -12.93
CA TRP A 247 16.38 -12.73 -13.87
C TRP A 247 15.26 -11.98 -13.16
N ILE A 248 14.57 -12.64 -12.23
CA ILE A 248 13.48 -12.04 -11.45
C ILE A 248 14.02 -10.89 -10.61
N PHE A 249 15.16 -11.09 -9.94
CA PHE A 249 15.77 -10.06 -9.11
C PHE A 249 16.19 -8.83 -9.91
N ALA A 250 16.89 -9.01 -11.04
CA ALA A 250 17.35 -7.91 -11.87
C ALA A 250 16.18 -7.12 -12.44
N ALA A 251 15.19 -7.80 -13.03
CA ALA A 251 14.01 -7.15 -13.60
C ALA A 251 13.20 -6.39 -12.54
N ALA A 252 12.94 -7.02 -11.39
CA ALA A 252 12.17 -6.38 -10.31
C ALA A 252 12.95 -5.20 -9.68
N SER A 253 14.28 -5.27 -9.60
CA SER A 253 15.11 -4.18 -9.07
C SER A 253 15.15 -2.98 -10.00
N VAL A 254 15.31 -3.19 -11.31
CA VAL A 254 15.20 -2.11 -12.31
C VAL A 254 13.83 -1.46 -12.24
N HIS A 255 12.77 -2.26 -12.15
CA HIS A 255 11.41 -1.76 -12.04
C HIS A 255 11.20 -0.90 -10.79
N ALA A 256 11.64 -1.37 -9.62
CA ALA A 256 11.52 -0.63 -8.37
C ALA A 256 12.37 0.66 -8.37
N LEU A 257 13.59 0.61 -8.88
CA LEU A 257 14.47 1.78 -8.97
C LEU A 257 13.98 2.81 -9.98
N ARG A 258 13.22 2.45 -11.01
CA ARG A 258 12.73 3.44 -11.98
C ARG A 258 11.49 4.20 -11.51
N ARG A 259 10.93 3.83 -10.36
CA ARG A 259 9.73 4.43 -9.79
C ARG A 259 10.06 5.22 -8.54
N SER A 260 9.17 6.15 -8.22
CA SER A 260 9.22 6.92 -6.98
C SER A 260 7.84 6.90 -6.36
N PRO A 261 7.55 5.89 -5.51
CA PRO A 261 6.20 5.70 -5.00
C PRO A 261 5.69 6.87 -4.15
N ALA A 262 6.61 7.66 -3.58
CA ALA A 262 6.31 8.88 -2.83
C ALA A 262 5.83 10.05 -3.70
N SER A 263 6.10 10.02 -5.01
CA SER A 263 5.74 11.06 -5.98
C SER A 263 4.90 10.54 -7.15
N ASP A 264 4.46 9.28 -7.08
CA ASP A 264 3.57 8.68 -8.09
C ASP A 264 2.26 9.47 -8.16
N ARG A 265 1.77 9.67 -9.38
CA ARG A 265 0.43 10.22 -9.64
C ARG A 265 -0.54 9.07 -9.81
N PHE A 266 -1.63 9.07 -9.05
CA PHE A 266 -2.64 8.01 -9.12
C PHE A 266 -3.91 8.51 -9.81
N ASP A 267 -4.47 7.72 -10.71
CA ASP A 267 -5.80 7.99 -11.25
C ASP A 267 -6.88 7.53 -10.26
N MET A 268 -7.90 8.33 -10.04
CA MET A 268 -9.00 8.04 -9.11
C MET A 268 -10.32 8.15 -9.84
N LEU A 269 -11.06 7.04 -9.86
CA LEU A 269 -12.41 7.00 -10.39
C LEU A 269 -13.36 7.66 -9.38
N THR A 270 -14.11 8.65 -9.84
CA THR A 270 -15.18 9.33 -9.11
C THR A 270 -16.52 9.06 -9.78
N ARG A 271 -17.62 9.56 -9.18
CA ARG A 271 -18.94 9.50 -9.80
C ARG A 271 -19.00 10.29 -11.12
N THR A 272 -18.20 11.34 -11.24
CA THR A 272 -18.23 12.30 -12.35
C THR A 272 -17.13 12.10 -13.39
N GLY A 273 -16.12 11.27 -13.13
CA GLY A 273 -15.02 11.04 -14.06
C GLY A 273 -13.81 10.34 -13.45
N ILE A 274 -12.65 10.55 -14.06
CA ILE A 274 -11.36 10.19 -13.47
C ILE A 274 -10.63 11.48 -13.13
N GLU A 275 -10.16 11.59 -11.90
CA GLU A 275 -9.29 12.67 -11.44
C GLU A 275 -7.91 12.14 -11.10
N ALA A 276 -6.91 12.99 -11.08
CA ALA A 276 -5.63 12.64 -10.53
C ALA A 276 -5.59 12.92 -9.03
N ALA A 277 -5.16 11.93 -8.26
CA ALA A 277 -4.81 12.10 -6.87
C ALA A 277 -3.80 13.25 -6.73
N ARG A 278 -4.02 14.07 -5.70
CA ARG A 278 -3.04 15.06 -5.27
C ARG A 278 -1.83 14.35 -4.65
N PRO A 279 -0.69 15.06 -4.46
CA PRO A 279 0.37 14.55 -3.60
C PRO A 279 -0.19 14.10 -2.25
N ALA A 280 0.43 13.10 -1.64
CA ALA A 280 -0.05 12.52 -0.39
C ALA A 280 -0.24 13.58 0.71
N ASP A 281 -1.33 13.47 1.45
CA ASP A 281 -1.59 14.25 2.66
C ASP A 281 -0.86 13.66 3.87
N ALA A 282 -0.62 12.35 3.86
CA ALA A 282 0.33 11.73 4.78
C ALA A 282 1.18 10.62 4.14
N VAL A 283 2.41 10.49 4.62
CA VAL A 283 3.34 9.41 4.27
C VAL A 283 3.69 8.64 5.55
N ILE A 284 3.53 7.32 5.51
CA ILE A 284 3.88 6.42 6.62
C ILE A 284 5.14 5.66 6.24
N LEU A 285 6.18 5.81 7.05
CA LEU A 285 7.48 5.15 6.90
C LEU A 285 7.68 4.14 8.04
N SER A 286 8.69 3.29 7.92
CA SER A 286 9.10 2.38 9.00
C SER A 286 10.58 2.59 9.31
N VAL A 287 10.93 2.67 10.60
CA VAL A 287 12.33 2.72 11.02
C VAL A 287 13.06 1.39 10.77
N ASN A 288 12.34 0.26 10.74
CA ASN A 288 12.91 -1.04 10.35
C ASN A 288 13.32 -1.11 8.88
N ALA A 289 12.91 -0.12 8.06
CA ALA A 289 13.40 0.03 6.69
C ALA A 289 14.84 0.60 6.63
N GLU A 290 15.36 1.15 7.73
CA GLU A 290 16.69 1.75 7.80
C GLU A 290 17.75 0.71 8.18
N PRO A 291 18.59 0.24 7.23
CA PRO A 291 19.60 -0.75 7.56
C PRO A 291 20.77 -0.08 8.28
N ALA A 292 21.39 -0.79 9.23
CA ALA A 292 22.64 -0.36 9.85
C ALA A 292 23.83 -0.32 8.86
N VAL A 293 23.73 -1.07 7.76
CA VAL A 293 24.72 -1.10 6.67
C VAL A 293 24.00 -1.02 5.34
N ARG A 294 24.38 -0.05 4.51
CA ARG A 294 23.82 0.15 3.17
C ARG A 294 24.74 -0.44 2.11
N LEU A 295 24.16 -0.83 0.97
CA LEU A 295 24.92 -1.18 -0.22
C LEU A 295 24.98 0.05 -1.13
N ARG A 296 26.18 0.58 -1.34
CA ARG A 296 26.44 1.70 -2.25
C ARG A 296 27.06 1.18 -3.53
N HIS A 297 26.49 1.54 -4.68
CA HIS A 297 27.06 1.15 -5.96
C HIS A 297 28.36 1.92 -6.23
N ARG A 298 29.47 1.21 -6.44
CA ARG A 298 30.84 1.77 -6.58
C ARG A 298 30.99 2.79 -7.71
N ARG A 299 30.35 2.52 -8.86
CA ARG A 299 30.43 3.38 -10.06
C ARG A 299 29.34 4.44 -10.14
N LEU A 300 28.08 4.04 -9.97
CA LEU A 300 26.91 4.90 -10.13
C LEU A 300 26.48 5.63 -8.84
N GLY A 301 27.01 5.24 -7.68
CA GLY A 301 26.81 5.96 -6.43
C GLY A 301 25.41 5.87 -5.82
N TYR A 302 24.49 5.05 -6.34
CA TYR A 302 23.16 4.88 -5.73
C TYR A 302 23.18 3.89 -4.56
N VAL A 303 22.23 4.05 -3.65
CA VAL A 303 21.97 3.11 -2.55
C VAL A 303 20.98 2.03 -3.01
N PHE A 304 21.31 0.78 -2.70
CA PHE A 304 20.43 -0.36 -2.91
C PHE A 304 20.08 -1.00 -1.56
N GLY A 305 18.86 -0.75 -1.09
CA GLY A 305 18.31 -1.40 0.10
C GLY A 305 17.66 -2.73 -0.27
N CYS A 306 18.13 -3.84 0.30
CA CYS A 306 17.51 -5.15 0.10
C CYS A 306 17.61 -5.97 1.38
N HIS A 307 16.53 -6.67 1.72
CA HIS A 307 16.52 -7.55 2.88
C HIS A 307 17.51 -8.70 2.73
N GLU A 308 18.20 -9.03 3.81
CA GLU A 308 19.23 -10.08 3.81
C GLU A 308 18.68 -11.43 3.35
N TYR A 309 17.46 -11.79 3.78
CA TYR A 309 16.83 -13.05 3.41
C TYR A 309 16.58 -13.17 1.90
N ARG A 310 16.45 -12.04 1.18
CA ARG A 310 16.31 -12.02 -0.29
C ARG A 310 17.68 -12.15 -0.95
N ILE A 311 18.69 -11.47 -0.43
CA ILE A 311 20.08 -11.61 -0.90
C ILE A 311 20.53 -13.08 -0.81
N ARG A 312 20.19 -13.78 0.28
CA ARG A 312 20.50 -15.21 0.45
C ARG A 312 19.81 -16.15 -0.55
N ARG A 313 18.80 -15.67 -1.29
CA ARG A 313 18.05 -16.44 -2.30
C ARG A 313 18.44 -16.10 -3.73
N LEU A 314 19.41 -15.21 -3.93
CA LEU A 314 19.91 -14.87 -5.26
C LEU A 314 20.69 -16.05 -5.85
N GLY A 315 20.66 -16.14 -7.18
CA GLY A 315 21.55 -17.04 -7.90
C GLY A 315 22.99 -16.53 -7.88
N HIS A 316 23.89 -17.33 -8.44
CA HIS A 316 25.32 -17.04 -8.43
C HIS A 316 25.65 -15.70 -9.10
N SER A 317 25.05 -15.43 -10.27
CA SER A 317 25.36 -14.26 -11.08
C SER A 317 24.98 -12.95 -10.39
N ALA A 318 23.78 -12.85 -9.79
CA ALA A 318 23.39 -11.64 -9.08
C ALA A 318 24.21 -11.43 -7.79
N MET A 319 24.58 -12.51 -7.11
CA MET A 319 25.43 -12.44 -5.92
C MET A 319 26.84 -11.92 -6.25
N GLU A 320 27.48 -12.44 -7.29
CA GLU A 320 28.80 -11.96 -7.72
C GLU A 320 28.74 -10.53 -8.26
N TRP A 321 27.67 -10.18 -8.97
CA TRP A 321 27.43 -8.79 -9.38
C TRP A 321 27.30 -7.85 -8.18
N LEU A 322 26.54 -8.21 -7.13
CA LEU A 322 26.43 -7.40 -5.91
C LEU A 322 27.80 -7.22 -5.24
N LYS A 323 28.58 -8.29 -5.06
CA LYS A 323 29.92 -8.23 -4.44
C LYS A 323 30.89 -7.33 -5.22
N ARG A 324 30.87 -7.43 -6.55
CA ARG A 324 31.77 -6.69 -7.44
C ARG A 324 31.39 -5.21 -7.52
N ASN A 325 30.10 -4.90 -7.63
CA ASN A 325 29.63 -3.55 -7.96
C ASN A 325 29.22 -2.72 -6.76
N PHE A 326 29.05 -3.32 -5.58
CA PHE A 326 28.65 -2.59 -4.37
C PHE A 326 29.71 -2.66 -3.28
N GLU A 327 29.66 -1.66 -2.42
CA GLU A 327 30.36 -1.66 -1.14
C GLU A 327 29.39 -1.49 0.01
N ARG A 328 29.82 -1.99 1.17
CA ARG A 328 29.07 -1.91 2.41
C ARG A 328 29.48 -0.64 3.13
N GLU A 329 28.55 0.30 3.25
CA GLU A 329 28.75 1.55 3.97
C GLU A 329 28.01 1.51 5.32
N PRO A 330 28.68 1.82 6.44
CA PRO A 330 27.98 2.03 7.71
C PRO A 330 26.94 3.13 7.57
N ASN A 331 25.75 2.91 8.15
CA ASN A 331 24.69 3.90 8.20
C ASN A 331 24.38 4.26 9.66
N PRO A 332 25.16 5.18 10.25
CA PRO A 332 24.93 5.60 11.63
C PRO A 332 23.59 6.33 11.76
N VAL A 333 23.04 6.32 12.96
CA VAL A 333 21.74 6.90 13.29
C VAL A 333 21.66 8.40 12.96
N ASP A 334 22.76 9.15 13.13
CA ASP A 334 22.85 10.55 12.70
C ASP A 334 22.67 10.73 11.18
N GLN A 335 23.14 9.78 10.38
CA GLN A 335 22.96 9.82 8.93
C GLN A 335 21.50 9.51 8.58
N THR A 336 20.89 8.50 9.19
CA THR A 336 19.45 8.22 9.06
C THR A 336 18.61 9.45 9.41
N ARG A 337 18.93 10.15 10.50
CA ARG A 337 18.26 11.39 10.91
C ARG A 337 18.37 12.49 9.84
N LYS A 338 19.56 12.70 9.27
CA LYS A 338 19.75 13.66 8.16
C LYS A 338 18.91 13.29 6.94
N ASP A 339 18.83 12.00 6.61
CA ASP A 339 18.04 11.51 5.49
C ASP A 339 16.54 11.75 5.72
N TYR A 340 16.02 11.53 6.93
CA TYR A 340 14.63 11.87 7.23
C TYR A 340 14.34 13.38 7.10
N LEU A 341 15.25 14.24 7.56
CA LEU A 341 15.10 15.70 7.41
C LEU A 341 15.11 16.13 5.94
N GLU A 342 16.02 15.57 5.14
CA GLU A 342 16.09 15.81 3.70
C GLU A 342 14.83 15.32 2.99
N LEU A 343 14.35 14.10 3.30
CA LEU A 343 13.12 13.56 2.75
C LEU A 343 11.92 14.43 3.11
N ALA A 344 11.80 14.86 4.35
CA ALA A 344 10.72 15.74 4.79
C ALA A 344 10.72 17.07 4.02
N ALA A 345 11.88 17.67 3.79
CA ALA A 345 12.01 18.88 2.99
C ALA A 345 11.55 18.66 1.53
N ILE A 346 11.92 17.52 0.94
CA ILE A 346 11.49 17.15 -0.43
C ILE A 346 9.97 16.96 -0.50
N LEU A 347 9.39 16.18 0.41
CA LEU A 347 7.94 15.92 0.42
C LEU A 347 7.15 17.22 0.63
N ARG A 348 7.62 18.09 1.53
CA ARG A 348 7.00 19.40 1.82
C ARG A 348 7.10 20.39 0.68
N LYS A 349 8.05 20.21 -0.24
CA LYS A 349 8.11 21.01 -1.48
C LYS A 349 6.88 20.76 -2.37
N SER A 350 6.41 19.51 -2.41
CA SER A 350 5.24 19.10 -3.21
C SER A 350 3.92 19.32 -2.45
N ASN A 351 3.91 19.10 -1.14
CA ASN A 351 2.77 19.38 -0.27
C ASN A 351 3.25 19.95 1.08
N PRO A 352 3.21 21.28 1.29
CA PRO A 352 3.69 21.91 2.52
C PRO A 352 3.02 21.39 3.80
N ASN A 353 1.82 20.81 3.69
CA ASN A 353 1.03 20.30 4.81
C ASN A 353 1.12 18.78 4.98
N VAL A 354 2.01 18.10 4.23
CA VAL A 354 2.16 16.64 4.33
C VAL A 354 2.53 16.24 5.76
N GLN A 355 1.80 15.27 6.28
CA GLN A 355 2.07 14.64 7.56
C GLN A 355 3.01 13.46 7.37
N ILE A 356 4.04 13.37 8.20
CA ILE A 356 5.02 12.29 8.11
C ILE A 356 4.92 11.47 9.39
N LEU A 357 4.49 10.23 9.23
CA LEU A 357 4.36 9.26 10.31
C LEU A 357 5.50 8.24 10.16
N VAL A 358 6.16 7.89 11.26
CA VAL A 358 7.17 6.83 11.26
C VAL A 358 6.78 5.78 12.29
N LEU A 359 6.60 4.55 11.83
CA LEU A 359 6.48 3.38 12.68
C LEU A 359 7.84 3.12 13.32
N ASN A 360 7.91 3.27 14.64
CA ASN A 360 9.10 2.90 15.40
C ASN A 360 9.19 1.37 15.50
N ALA A 361 10.27 0.87 16.11
CA ALA A 361 10.50 -0.57 16.21
C ALA A 361 10.55 -1.03 17.66
N MET A 362 10.05 -2.23 17.93
CA MET A 362 10.19 -2.86 19.25
C MET A 362 11.66 -3.01 19.61
N SER A 363 12.08 -2.37 20.70
CA SER A 363 13.45 -2.39 21.20
C SER A 363 13.78 -3.62 22.05
N THR A 364 12.75 -4.32 22.53
CA THR A 364 12.86 -5.41 23.52
C THR A 364 12.30 -6.74 22.99
N LEU A 365 12.97 -7.33 21.99
CA LEU A 365 12.49 -8.55 21.33
C LEU A 365 13.07 -9.85 21.91
N GLY A 366 13.84 -9.79 23.00
CA GLY A 366 14.28 -10.97 23.77
C GLY A 366 15.11 -12.02 23.02
N ARG A 367 15.58 -11.73 21.81
CA ARG A 367 16.36 -12.62 20.94
C ARG A 367 17.87 -12.32 20.93
N GLU A 368 18.33 -11.53 21.89
CA GLU A 368 19.76 -11.27 22.07
C GLU A 368 20.32 -12.27 23.07
N ASP A 369 21.09 -13.23 22.57
CA ASP A 369 21.82 -14.16 23.41
C ASP A 369 23.13 -13.51 23.88
N ILE A 370 23.08 -12.76 24.99
CA ILE A 370 24.29 -12.26 25.65
C ILE A 370 24.87 -13.38 26.52
N LEU A 371 25.88 -14.08 26.00
CA LEU A 371 26.54 -15.19 26.70
C LEU A 371 27.46 -14.71 27.85
N SER A 372 27.96 -13.47 27.78
CA SER A 372 28.72 -12.83 28.86
C SER A 372 28.72 -11.31 28.69
N TYR A 373 28.62 -10.60 29.82
CA TYR A 373 28.80 -9.15 29.88
C TYR A 373 30.27 -8.73 30.07
N ASP A 374 31.17 -9.68 30.38
CA ASP A 374 32.59 -9.38 30.65
C ASP A 374 33.33 -8.84 29.42
N VAL A 375 32.80 -9.13 28.22
CA VAL A 375 33.33 -8.66 26.94
C VAL A 375 32.60 -7.44 26.39
N PHE A 376 31.55 -6.95 27.06
CA PHE A 376 30.74 -5.86 26.53
C PHE A 376 31.54 -4.55 26.47
N ASP A 377 31.73 -4.04 25.25
CA ASP A 377 32.38 -2.77 24.95
C ASP A 377 31.51 -1.94 23.98
N PRO A 378 31.82 -0.65 23.75
CA PRO A 378 31.03 0.17 22.82
C PRO A 378 30.92 -0.40 21.39
N PRO A 379 31.98 -0.98 20.79
CA PRO A 379 31.87 -1.69 19.50
C PRO A 379 30.87 -2.85 19.51
N ILE A 380 30.85 -3.70 20.54
CA ILE A 380 29.87 -4.79 20.66
C ILE A 380 28.47 -4.23 20.88
N GLY A 381 28.32 -3.21 21.73
CA GLY A 381 27.04 -2.53 21.95
C GLY A 381 26.42 -2.00 20.66
N GLN A 382 27.23 -1.39 19.79
CA GLN A 382 26.81 -0.90 18.47
C GLN A 382 26.45 -2.02 17.47
N SER A 383 26.76 -3.28 17.79
CA SER A 383 26.34 -4.45 16.99
C SER A 383 25.06 -5.10 17.49
N LEU A 384 24.58 -4.73 18.69
CA LEU A 384 23.34 -5.25 19.26
C LEU A 384 22.12 -4.60 18.63
N ARG A 385 21.16 -5.42 18.22
CA ARG A 385 19.94 -4.94 17.56
C ARG A 385 19.10 -4.07 18.49
N SER A 386 19.01 -4.42 19.77
CA SER A 386 18.27 -3.67 20.78
C SER A 386 18.83 -2.26 20.95
N VAL A 387 20.16 -2.11 21.03
CA VAL A 387 20.83 -0.81 21.14
C VAL A 387 20.60 0.00 19.87
N CYS A 388 20.83 -0.57 18.68
CA CYS A 388 20.56 0.12 17.42
C CYS A 388 19.09 0.56 17.29
N THR A 389 18.15 -0.29 17.71
CA THR A 389 16.72 0.05 17.68
C THR A 389 16.37 1.14 18.70
N GLN A 390 16.95 1.13 19.90
CA GLN A 390 16.77 2.20 20.89
C GLN A 390 17.28 3.54 20.37
N GLU A 391 18.47 3.57 19.77
CA GLU A 391 19.03 4.77 19.16
C GLU A 391 18.16 5.25 17.98
N ALA A 392 17.70 4.33 17.13
CA ALA A 392 16.80 4.64 16.02
C ALA A 392 15.45 5.20 16.50
N ASN A 393 14.86 4.64 17.56
CA ASN A 393 13.65 5.18 18.18
C ASN A 393 13.91 6.56 18.80
N ALA A 394 15.06 6.76 19.45
CA ALA A 394 15.42 8.03 20.08
C ALA A 394 15.46 9.18 19.07
N ILE A 395 16.02 8.99 17.87
CA ILE A 395 16.02 10.05 16.86
C ILE A 395 14.63 10.41 16.34
N LEU A 396 13.63 9.51 16.44
CA LEU A 396 12.27 9.86 16.04
C LEU A 396 11.68 10.93 16.96
N HIS A 397 12.05 10.95 18.24
CA HIS A 397 11.65 12.04 19.15
C HIS A 397 12.33 13.36 18.81
N ASP A 398 13.57 13.34 18.32
CA ASP A 398 14.22 14.53 17.81
C ASP A 398 13.54 15.05 16.54
N LEU A 399 13.24 14.15 15.60
CA LEU A 399 12.52 14.48 14.37
C LEU A 399 11.11 15.00 14.65
N ALA A 400 10.41 14.46 15.65
CA ALA A 400 9.11 14.97 16.09
C ALA A 400 9.19 16.41 16.59
N ARG A 401 10.24 16.75 17.35
CA ARG A 401 10.46 18.11 17.87
C ARG A 401 10.91 19.11 16.80
N GLU A 402 11.79 18.70 15.90
CA GLU A 402 12.46 19.62 14.97
C GLU A 402 11.77 19.74 13.61
N ALA A 403 11.12 18.67 13.17
CA ALA A 403 10.57 18.58 11.83
C ALA A 403 9.14 18.06 11.81
N ASP A 404 8.42 18.10 12.95
CA ASP A 404 7.01 17.76 13.06
C ASP A 404 6.65 16.38 12.49
N PHE A 405 7.44 15.38 12.84
CA PHE A 405 7.12 13.97 12.60
C PHE A 405 6.13 13.47 13.66
N ALA A 406 5.24 12.58 13.27
CA ALA A 406 4.48 11.75 14.19
C ALA A 406 5.12 10.36 14.32
N ILE A 407 5.05 9.80 15.52
CA ILE A 407 5.58 8.47 15.82
C ILE A 407 4.38 7.55 15.98
N VAL A 408 4.35 6.46 15.22
CA VAL A 408 3.44 5.34 15.49
C VAL A 408 4.20 4.40 16.42
N ASP A 409 3.82 4.36 17.69
CA ASP A 409 4.63 3.79 18.77
C ASP A 409 4.40 2.28 18.94
N ALA A 410 4.95 1.50 18.01
CA ALA A 410 4.99 0.06 18.07
C ALA A 410 5.73 -0.47 19.30
N ASP A 411 6.75 0.24 19.79
CA ASP A 411 7.51 -0.14 20.99
C ASP A 411 6.63 -0.10 22.25
N ALA A 412 5.91 1.01 22.47
CA ALA A 412 4.98 1.14 23.59
C ALA A 412 3.81 0.15 23.50
N ILE A 413 3.16 0.07 22.33
CA ILE A 413 2.03 -0.85 22.11
C ILE A 413 2.46 -2.30 22.31
N GLY A 414 3.59 -2.71 21.74
CA GLY A 414 4.09 -4.06 21.90
C GLY A 414 4.54 -4.37 23.34
N ALA A 415 5.03 -3.39 24.09
CA ALA A 415 5.32 -3.54 25.51
C ALA A 415 4.04 -3.77 26.35
N GLU A 416 2.95 -3.06 26.05
CA GLU A 416 1.66 -3.23 26.73
C GLU A 416 1.02 -4.60 26.44
N LEU A 417 1.08 -5.06 25.19
CA LEU A 417 0.58 -6.37 24.77
C LEU A 417 1.51 -7.54 25.16
N GLY A 418 2.76 -7.23 25.53
CA GLY A 418 3.83 -8.19 25.76
C GLY A 418 4.60 -8.53 24.48
N GLY A 419 5.84 -8.06 24.38
CA GLY A 419 6.61 -8.07 23.13
C GLY A 419 6.74 -9.43 22.44
N MET A 420 6.96 -10.51 23.20
CA MET A 420 7.06 -11.88 22.64
C MET A 420 5.71 -12.44 22.15
N HIS A 421 4.59 -11.97 22.71
CA HIS A 421 3.25 -12.33 22.24
C HIS A 421 2.88 -11.52 21.01
N ALA A 422 3.16 -10.22 21.05
CA ALA A 422 2.82 -9.26 20.00
C ALA A 422 3.68 -9.43 18.73
N ILE A 423 4.98 -9.72 18.88
CA ILE A 423 5.94 -9.93 17.78
C ILE A 423 6.75 -11.23 18.01
N PRO A 424 6.14 -12.41 17.79
CA PRO A 424 6.73 -13.69 18.17
C PRO A 424 8.02 -14.05 17.39
N ASP A 425 8.21 -13.49 16.20
CA ASP A 425 9.41 -13.71 15.39
C ASP A 425 10.39 -12.53 15.36
N ALA A 426 10.18 -11.55 16.23
CA ALA A 426 10.96 -10.31 16.32
C ALA A 426 10.92 -9.43 15.04
N VAL A 427 9.95 -9.64 14.15
CA VAL A 427 9.73 -8.81 12.95
C VAL A 427 8.24 -8.56 12.71
N HIS A 428 7.43 -9.62 12.66
CA HIS A 428 6.03 -9.58 12.26
C HIS A 428 5.10 -9.53 13.46
N GLN A 429 4.23 -8.54 13.44
CA GLN A 429 3.19 -8.31 14.42
C GLN A 429 2.08 -9.36 14.25
N ASN A 430 1.51 -9.83 15.36
CA ASN A 430 0.27 -10.62 15.33
C ASN A 430 -0.95 -9.71 15.01
N GLY A 431 -2.12 -10.31 14.80
CA GLY A 431 -3.33 -9.55 14.44
C GLY A 431 -3.79 -8.54 15.50
N GLU A 432 -3.57 -8.82 16.79
CA GLU A 432 -3.90 -7.93 17.90
C GLU A 432 -3.04 -6.65 17.86
N MET A 433 -1.72 -6.80 17.70
CA MET A 433 -0.81 -5.66 17.57
C MET A 433 -1.08 -4.86 16.29
N GLN A 434 -1.39 -5.53 15.17
CA GLN A 434 -1.75 -4.83 13.93
C GLN A 434 -3.02 -3.98 14.08
N GLU A 435 -3.98 -4.44 14.87
CA GLU A 435 -5.20 -3.70 15.18
C GLU A 435 -4.92 -2.46 16.04
N GLU A 436 -4.11 -2.57 17.08
CA GLU A 436 -3.72 -1.42 17.91
C GLU A 436 -2.89 -0.40 17.12
N LEU A 437 -1.94 -0.85 16.29
CA LEU A 437 -1.17 0.03 15.40
C LEU A 437 -2.07 0.77 14.40
N ARG A 438 -3.11 0.10 13.88
CA ARG A 438 -4.08 0.74 12.98
C ARG A 438 -4.89 1.82 13.71
N LYS A 439 -5.31 1.56 14.95
CA LYS A 439 -5.98 2.57 15.78
C LYS A 439 -5.08 3.77 16.03
N GLU A 440 -3.81 3.54 16.35
CA GLU A 440 -2.83 4.60 16.58
C GLU A 440 -2.61 5.45 15.33
N ILE A 441 -2.43 4.82 14.16
CA ILE A 441 -2.33 5.54 12.88
C ILE A 441 -3.57 6.40 12.65
N LEU A 442 -4.78 5.85 12.81
CA LEU A 442 -6.01 6.60 12.60
C LEU A 442 -6.18 7.75 13.60
N ALA A 443 -5.82 7.55 14.86
CA ALA A 443 -5.85 8.58 15.89
C ALA A 443 -4.90 9.74 15.55
N ILE A 444 -3.69 9.44 15.09
CA ILE A 444 -2.72 10.44 14.63
C ILE A 444 -3.27 11.19 13.41
N LEU A 445 -3.79 10.48 12.40
CA LEU A 445 -4.32 11.11 11.18
C LEU A 445 -5.49 12.05 11.50
N ASP A 446 -6.40 11.66 12.38
CA ASP A 446 -7.52 12.51 12.83
C ASP A 446 -7.03 13.71 13.65
N ALA A 447 -6.13 13.50 14.63
CA ALA A 447 -5.55 14.57 15.44
C ALA A 447 -4.81 15.62 14.59
N ARG A 448 -4.16 15.17 13.53
CA ARG A 448 -3.46 16.01 12.56
C ARG A 448 -4.35 16.53 11.43
N LYS A 449 -5.65 16.21 11.46
CA LYS A 449 -6.66 16.67 10.50
C LYS A 449 -6.32 16.34 9.05
N VAL A 450 -5.76 15.15 8.83
CA VAL A 450 -5.54 14.65 7.47
C VAL A 450 -6.91 14.51 6.78
N PRO A 451 -7.14 15.15 5.61
CA PRO A 451 -8.44 15.12 4.94
C PRO A 451 -8.96 13.69 4.75
N GLY A 452 -10.26 13.46 4.94
CA GLY A 452 -10.83 12.12 4.75
C GLY A 452 -10.61 11.12 5.89
N PHE A 453 -9.63 11.34 6.77
CA PHE A 453 -9.25 10.40 7.84
C PHE A 453 -9.82 10.75 9.22
N SER A 454 -10.82 11.63 9.30
CA SER A 454 -11.53 11.82 10.56
C SER A 454 -12.26 10.56 11.00
N LEU A 455 -12.24 10.26 12.30
CA LEU A 455 -12.89 9.07 12.83
C LEU A 455 -14.42 9.17 12.69
N ARG A 456 -15.06 8.07 12.28
CA ARG A 456 -16.51 7.94 12.37
C ARG A 456 -16.93 7.97 13.84
N LYS A 457 -17.94 8.80 14.13
CA LYS A 457 -18.53 8.94 15.47
C LYS A 457 -19.47 7.80 15.79
#